data_AF-A0A438AD41-F1
#
_entry.id   AF-A0A438AD41-F1
#
_cell.length_a   1.000
_cell.length_b   1.000
_cell.length_c   1.000
_cell.angle_alpha   90.00
_cell.angle_beta   90.00
_cell.angle_gamma   90.00
#
_symmetry.space_group_name_H-M   'P 1'
#
loop_
_entity.id
_entity.type
_entity.pdbx_description
1 polymer ?
#
loop_
_entity_poly.entity_id
_entity_poly.type
_entity_poly.pdbx_seq_one_letter_code
_entity_poly.pdbx_strand_id
1 'polypeptide(L)'
;MADTCLSTRFGADEPAYFRHSPVSGHFSHLLAALAAAIEAERDIENGLWSDPGFDHWLKEAELGWERATGRCRSVIDAPATRPSDVPLQRFARHLHWTLGCETAAELRTARQVVAGHPDLFSWYGNCPEALRVAQMLARGQQQFDEICNLDMLNPIDALATPEAFSGYEPFAA
;
A
#
# COMPACT_ATOMS: atom_id res chain seq x y z
N MET A 1 -58.86 29.79 -8.49
CA MET A 1 -57.48 30.01 -8.96
C MET A 1 -56.57 29.56 -7.84
N ALA A 2 -55.79 28.51 -8.05
CA ALA A 2 -54.95 27.91 -7.01
C ALA A 2 -53.49 28.28 -7.26
N ASP A 3 -52.98 29.24 -6.50
CA ASP A 3 -51.54 29.53 -6.45
C ASP A 3 -50.87 28.44 -5.61
N THR A 4 -50.14 27.54 -6.28
CA THR A 4 -49.30 26.57 -5.60
C THR A 4 -47.91 27.19 -5.46
N CYS A 5 -47.67 27.83 -4.32
CA CYS A 5 -46.35 28.37 -3.98
C CYS A 5 -45.41 27.18 -3.70
N LEU A 6 -44.49 26.90 -4.63
CA LEU A 6 -43.39 25.96 -4.41
C LEU A 6 -42.40 26.60 -3.42
N SER A 7 -42.64 26.41 -2.13
CA SER A 7 -41.67 26.73 -1.10
C SER A 7 -40.59 25.66 -1.06
N THR A 8 -39.45 25.93 -1.70
CA THR A 8 -38.23 25.14 -1.48
C THR A 8 -37.75 25.43 -0.05
N ARG A 9 -37.63 24.39 0.78
CA ARG A 9 -37.12 24.53 2.15
C ARG A 9 -35.70 25.07 2.11
N PHE A 10 -35.48 26.22 2.73
CA PHE A 10 -34.15 26.74 3.00
C PHE A 10 -33.49 25.80 4.04
N GLY A 11 -32.43 25.09 3.66
CA GLY A 11 -31.82 24.04 4.49
C GLY A 11 -32.12 22.61 4.04
N ALA A 12 -32.20 22.34 2.73
CA ALA A 12 -31.92 20.99 2.25
C ALA A 12 -30.48 20.66 2.66
N ASP A 13 -30.34 19.78 3.66
CA ASP A 13 -29.09 19.26 4.19
C ASP A 13 -28.31 18.69 2.99
N GLU A 14 -27.33 19.43 2.47
CA GLU A 14 -26.44 18.88 1.47
C GLU A 14 -25.78 17.65 2.11
N PRO A 15 -25.92 16.44 1.54
CA PRO A 15 -25.28 15.27 2.10
C PRO A 15 -23.81 15.59 2.32
N ALA A 16 -23.34 15.44 3.56
CA ALA A 16 -21.98 15.75 3.93
C ALA A 16 -21.02 14.81 3.17
N TYR A 17 -20.57 15.23 2.00
CA TYR A 17 -19.64 14.44 1.19
C TYR A 17 -18.23 14.60 1.75
N PHE A 18 -17.48 13.51 1.77
CA PHE A 18 -16.06 13.58 2.09
C PHE A 18 -15.31 14.38 1.02
N ARG A 19 -14.52 15.36 1.46
CA ARG A 19 -13.56 16.08 0.61
C ARG A 19 -12.15 15.79 1.08
N HIS A 20 -11.31 15.34 0.15
CA HIS A 20 -9.89 15.11 0.39
C HIS A 20 -9.19 16.37 0.93
N SER A 21 -8.44 16.19 2.02
CA SER A 21 -7.28 17.02 2.36
C SER A 21 -6.14 16.76 1.36
N PRO A 22 -5.10 17.61 1.29
CA PRO A 22 -3.90 17.33 0.49
C PRO A 22 -3.28 15.95 0.84
N VAL A 23 -3.14 15.65 2.14
CA VAL A 23 -2.61 14.38 2.65
C VAL A 23 -3.46 13.19 2.18
N SER A 24 -4.77 13.21 2.42
CA SER A 24 -5.64 12.10 2.01
C SER A 24 -5.73 11.96 0.48
N GLY A 25 -5.62 13.06 -0.28
CA GLY A 25 -5.51 13.00 -1.74
C GLY A 25 -4.25 12.24 -2.19
N HIS A 26 -3.08 12.65 -1.67
CA HIS A 26 -1.82 11.94 -1.95
C HIS A 26 -1.84 10.49 -1.46
N PHE A 27 -2.46 10.22 -0.31
CA PHE A 27 -2.55 8.86 0.22
C PHE A 27 -3.43 7.97 -0.67
N SER A 28 -4.50 8.51 -1.26
CA SER A 28 -5.29 7.77 -2.25
C SER A 28 -4.45 7.39 -3.48
N HIS A 29 -3.57 8.29 -3.94
CA HIS A 29 -2.64 7.99 -5.03
C HIS A 29 -1.55 7.00 -4.63
N LEU A 30 -1.10 7.04 -3.37
CA LEU A 30 -0.18 6.04 -2.83
C LEU A 30 -0.82 4.65 -2.87
N LEU A 31 -2.05 4.47 -2.39
CA LEU A 31 -2.74 3.17 -2.42
C LEU A 31 -2.86 2.61 -3.86
N ALA A 32 -3.14 3.47 -4.83
CA ALA A 32 -3.18 3.08 -6.24
C ALA A 32 -1.80 2.68 -6.78
N ALA A 33 -0.74 3.41 -6.43
CA ALA A 33 0.62 3.08 -6.83
C ALA A 33 1.10 1.76 -6.19
N LEU A 34 0.78 1.52 -4.91
CA LEU A 34 1.08 0.26 -4.24
C LEU A 34 0.35 -0.92 -4.89
N ALA A 35 -0.93 -0.76 -5.24
CA ALA A 35 -1.66 -1.81 -5.94
C ALA A 35 -0.98 -2.18 -7.26
N ALA A 36 -0.61 -1.19 -8.07
CA ALA A 36 0.07 -1.43 -9.34
C ALA A 36 1.45 -2.07 -9.16
N ALA A 37 2.23 -1.65 -8.16
CA ALA A 37 3.54 -2.22 -7.89
C ALA A 37 3.45 -3.68 -7.40
N ILE A 38 2.51 -3.98 -6.50
CA ILE A 38 2.26 -5.35 -6.01
C ILE A 38 1.90 -6.28 -7.17
N GLU A 39 0.99 -5.86 -8.06
CA GLU A 39 0.60 -6.69 -9.20
C GLU A 39 1.76 -6.88 -10.19
N ALA A 40 2.53 -5.83 -10.48
CA ALA A 40 3.71 -5.94 -11.34
C ALA A 40 4.78 -6.87 -10.76
N GLU A 41 4.98 -6.87 -9.44
CA GLU A 41 5.90 -7.82 -8.77
C GLU A 41 5.39 -9.26 -8.87
N ARG A 42 4.08 -9.48 -8.66
CA ARG A 42 3.47 -10.80 -8.79
C ARG A 42 3.59 -11.37 -10.20
N ASP A 43 3.53 -10.52 -11.23
CA ASP A 43 3.75 -10.94 -12.62
C ASP A 43 5.18 -11.48 -12.82
N ILE A 44 6.17 -10.95 -12.09
CA ILE A 44 7.56 -11.45 -12.10
C ILE A 44 7.69 -12.76 -11.32
N GLU A 45 7.15 -12.82 -10.10
CA GLU A 45 7.21 -14.02 -9.23
C GLU A 45 6.61 -15.26 -9.90
N ASN A 46 5.55 -15.07 -10.69
CA ASN A 46 4.89 -16.15 -11.44
C ASN A 46 5.44 -16.32 -12.88
N GLY A 47 6.29 -15.41 -13.34
CA GLY A 47 6.84 -15.38 -14.69
C GLY A 47 8.05 -16.31 -14.86
N LEU A 48 8.22 -16.87 -16.07
CA LEU A 48 9.45 -17.57 -16.42
C LEU A 48 10.50 -16.54 -16.85
N TRP A 49 11.70 -16.63 -16.27
CA TRP A 49 12.84 -15.77 -16.65
C TRP A 49 13.21 -15.86 -18.14
N SER A 50 12.84 -16.96 -18.82
CA SER A 50 13.05 -17.16 -20.25
C SER A 50 11.95 -16.56 -21.13
N ASP A 51 10.89 -16.01 -20.55
CA ASP A 51 9.83 -15.33 -21.29
C ASP A 51 10.37 -14.03 -21.90
N PRO A 52 10.20 -13.78 -23.21
CA PRO A 52 10.62 -12.53 -23.84
C PRO A 52 10.01 -11.26 -23.22
N GLY A 53 8.89 -11.38 -22.51
CA GLY A 53 8.23 -10.31 -21.77
C GLY A 53 8.83 -10.04 -20.38
N PHE A 54 9.73 -10.89 -19.88
CA PHE A 54 10.28 -10.78 -18.52
C PHE A 54 10.97 -9.43 -18.28
N ASP A 55 11.80 -8.97 -19.22
CA ASP A 55 12.47 -7.67 -19.13
C ASP A 55 11.48 -6.50 -19.02
N HIS A 56 10.32 -6.63 -19.66
CA HIS A 56 9.26 -5.62 -19.58
C HIS A 56 8.57 -5.63 -18.22
N TRP A 57 8.23 -6.81 -17.70
CA TRP A 57 7.61 -6.96 -16.37
C TRP A 57 8.56 -6.48 -15.26
N LEU A 58 9.84 -6.85 -15.34
CA LEU A 58 10.88 -6.38 -14.42
C LEU A 58 10.91 -4.86 -14.35
N LYS A 59 10.97 -4.21 -15.52
CA LYS A 59 10.98 -2.74 -15.60
C LYS A 59 9.71 -2.09 -15.07
N GLU A 60 8.54 -2.69 -15.30
CA GLU A 60 7.28 -2.17 -14.78
C GLU A 60 7.20 -2.29 -13.25
N ALA A 61 7.71 -3.38 -12.66
CA ALA A 61 7.78 -3.52 -11.20
C ALA A 61 8.75 -2.51 -10.58
N GLU A 62 9.97 -2.38 -11.12
CA GLU A 62 10.96 -1.39 -10.66
C GLU A 62 10.37 0.03 -10.66
N LEU A 63 9.73 0.41 -11.77
CA LEU A 63 9.10 1.71 -11.92
C LEU A 63 7.86 1.86 -11.01
N GLY A 64 7.13 0.77 -10.78
CA GLY A 64 6.04 0.68 -9.81
C GLY A 64 6.51 1.00 -8.39
N TRP A 65 7.59 0.38 -7.94
CA TRP A 65 8.17 0.61 -6.61
C TRP A 65 8.77 2.01 -6.46
N GLU A 66 9.43 2.54 -7.50
CA GLU A 66 9.92 3.91 -7.52
C GLU A 66 8.75 4.91 -7.34
N ARG A 67 7.67 4.71 -8.11
CA ARG A 67 6.45 5.52 -8.00
C ARG A 67 5.84 5.43 -6.61
N ALA A 68 5.68 4.23 -6.06
CA ALA A 68 5.12 4.02 -4.73
C ALA A 68 5.95 4.72 -3.64
N THR A 69 7.28 4.60 -3.70
CA THR A 69 8.22 5.28 -2.79
C THR A 69 8.10 6.80 -2.90
N GLY A 70 8.05 7.34 -4.13
CA GLY A 70 7.81 8.77 -4.39
C GLY A 70 6.46 9.27 -3.85
N ARG A 71 5.41 8.43 -3.92
CA ARG A 71 4.10 8.75 -3.35
C ARG A 71 4.11 8.75 -1.82
N CYS A 72 4.89 7.87 -1.17
CA CYS A 72 5.06 7.93 0.27
C CYS A 72 5.62 9.30 0.70
N ARG A 73 6.67 9.78 0.01
CA ARG A 73 7.24 11.12 0.24
C ARG A 73 6.21 12.22 0.02
N SER A 74 5.43 12.13 -1.05
CA SER A 74 4.34 13.09 -1.33
C SER A 74 3.32 13.19 -0.19
N VAL A 75 2.96 12.07 0.46
CA VAL A 75 2.07 12.07 1.63
C VAL A 75 2.76 12.70 2.84
N ILE A 76 4.02 12.31 3.09
CA ILE A 76 4.81 12.75 4.24
C ILE A 76 5.01 14.28 4.22
N ASP A 77 5.28 14.84 3.04
CA ASP A 77 5.60 16.25 2.86
C ASP A 77 4.37 17.14 2.65
N ALA A 78 3.20 16.54 2.40
CA ALA A 78 1.96 17.27 2.23
C ALA A 78 1.55 18.02 3.52
N PRO A 79 0.98 19.23 3.42
CA PRO A 79 0.54 19.96 4.60
C PRO A 79 -0.66 19.25 5.26
N ALA A 80 -0.50 18.87 6.52
CA ALA A 80 -1.60 18.37 7.34
C ALA A 80 -2.56 19.52 7.66
N THR A 81 -3.80 19.38 7.21
CA THR A 81 -4.86 20.39 7.38
C THR A 81 -5.92 19.97 8.39
N ARG A 82 -5.93 18.68 8.79
CA ARG A 82 -6.89 18.11 9.72
C ARG A 82 -6.21 17.10 10.65
N PRO A 83 -6.74 16.86 11.86
CA PRO A 83 -6.22 15.83 12.77
C PRO A 83 -6.20 14.42 12.15
N SER A 84 -7.15 14.11 11.27
CA SER A 84 -7.24 12.82 10.57
C SER A 84 -6.09 12.57 9.59
N ASP A 85 -5.32 13.60 9.23
CA ASP A 85 -4.17 13.49 8.32
C ASP A 85 -2.97 12.82 9.03
N VAL A 86 -2.86 12.97 10.35
CA VAL A 86 -1.74 12.46 11.15
C VAL A 86 -1.53 10.94 11.01
N PRO A 87 -2.55 10.08 11.20
CA PRO A 87 -2.37 8.63 11.03
C PRO A 87 -1.99 8.25 9.59
N LEU A 88 -2.49 8.97 8.57
CA LEU A 88 -2.14 8.73 7.17
C LEU A 88 -0.65 9.01 6.91
N GLN A 89 -0.15 10.15 7.40
CA GLN A 89 1.28 10.49 7.26
C GLN A 89 2.18 9.55 8.05
N ARG A 90 1.75 9.16 9.25
CA ARG A 90 2.49 8.18 10.06
C ARG A 90 2.59 6.84 9.35
N PHE A 91 1.48 6.36 8.79
CA PHE A 91 1.47 5.12 8.03
C PHE A 91 2.31 5.20 6.76
N ALA A 92 2.24 6.31 6.01
CA ALA A 92 3.09 6.51 4.83
C ALA A 92 4.60 6.55 5.16
N ARG A 93 4.98 7.12 6.32
CA ARG A 93 6.37 7.09 6.80
C ARG A 93 6.82 5.67 7.14
N HIS A 94 5.93 4.90 7.77
CA HIS A 94 6.21 3.50 8.08
C HIS A 94 6.36 2.65 6.81
N LEU A 95 5.47 2.84 5.83
CA LEU A 95 5.58 2.21 4.50
C LEU A 95 6.90 2.57 3.80
N HIS A 96 7.28 3.86 3.77
CA HIS A 96 8.54 4.29 3.17
C HIS A 96 9.76 3.64 3.82
N TRP A 97 9.74 3.47 5.15
CA TRP A 97 10.81 2.73 5.84
C TRP A 97 10.80 1.24 5.47
N THR A 98 9.62 0.62 5.43
CA THR A 98 9.47 -0.81 5.07
C THR A 98 9.97 -1.11 3.67
N LEU A 99 9.67 -0.25 2.69
CA LEU A 99 10.16 -0.38 1.31
C LEU A 99 11.68 -0.22 1.19
N GLY A 100 12.34 0.33 2.21
CA GLY A 100 13.79 0.45 2.28
C GLY A 100 14.45 -0.61 3.16
N CYS A 101 13.71 -1.63 3.63
CA CYS A 101 14.30 -2.75 4.36
C CYS A 101 15.14 -3.61 3.40
N GLU A 102 16.37 -3.92 3.79
CA GLU A 102 17.29 -4.77 3.02
C GLU A 102 17.46 -6.14 3.65
N THR A 103 16.92 -6.33 4.87
CA THR A 103 17.03 -7.59 5.61
C THR A 103 15.68 -8.09 6.13
N ALA A 104 15.54 -9.42 6.24
CA ALA A 104 14.38 -10.05 6.84
C ALA A 104 14.17 -9.66 8.32
N ALA A 105 15.25 -9.28 9.03
CA ALA A 105 15.17 -8.78 10.40
C ALA A 105 14.48 -7.41 10.46
N GLU A 106 14.86 -6.49 9.56
CA GLU A 106 14.23 -5.17 9.45
C GLU A 106 12.76 -5.30 9.05
N LEU A 107 12.45 -6.14 8.07
CA LEU A 107 11.05 -6.39 7.66
C LEU A 107 10.22 -6.99 8.81
N ARG A 108 10.79 -7.90 9.61
CA ARG A 108 10.12 -8.44 10.80
C ARG A 108 9.86 -7.35 11.83
N THR A 109 10.82 -6.45 12.06
CA THR A 109 10.62 -5.30 12.95
C THR A 109 9.54 -4.37 12.41
N ALA A 110 9.47 -4.15 11.09
CA ALA A 110 8.42 -3.35 10.47
C ALA A 110 7.03 -3.93 10.74
N ARG A 111 6.85 -5.23 10.49
CA ARG A 111 5.61 -5.96 10.82
C ARG A 111 5.23 -5.83 12.30
N GLN A 112 6.21 -5.97 13.20
CA GLN A 112 5.98 -5.85 14.64
C GLN A 112 5.49 -4.46 15.06
N VAL A 113 5.96 -3.39 14.40
CA VAL A 113 5.52 -2.02 14.71
C VAL A 113 4.03 -1.82 14.36
N VAL A 114 3.57 -2.33 13.21
CA VAL A 114 2.14 -2.25 12.85
C VAL A 114 1.29 -3.09 13.81
N ALA A 115 1.70 -4.34 14.05
CA ALA A 115 0.95 -5.26 14.91
C ALA A 115 0.93 -4.82 16.39
N GLY A 116 2.02 -4.23 16.89
CA GLY A 116 2.16 -3.81 18.28
C GLY A 116 1.51 -2.46 18.60
N HIS A 117 1.15 -1.66 17.59
CA HIS A 117 0.66 -0.30 17.77
C HIS A 117 -0.54 0.05 16.87
N PRO A 118 -1.66 -0.70 16.95
CA PRO A 118 -2.82 -0.47 16.08
C PRO A 118 -3.40 0.95 16.23
N ASP A 119 -3.34 1.52 17.43
CA ASP A 119 -3.82 2.87 17.73
C ASP A 119 -3.05 3.96 16.96
N LEU A 120 -1.79 3.71 16.59
CA LEU A 120 -1.00 4.67 15.82
C LEU A 120 -1.45 4.78 14.36
N PHE A 121 -2.11 3.75 13.84
CA PHE A 121 -2.50 3.61 12.44
C PHE A 121 -4.01 3.50 12.25
N SER A 122 -4.77 3.96 13.24
CA SER A 122 -6.22 3.93 13.26
C SER A 122 -6.80 5.34 13.39
N TRP A 123 -8.02 5.49 12.90
CA TRP A 123 -8.81 6.72 13.05
C TRP A 123 -10.28 6.34 13.27
N TYR A 124 -10.92 6.95 14.28
CA TYR A 124 -12.25 6.58 14.71
C TYR A 124 -13.22 7.76 14.58
N GLY A 125 -14.48 7.45 14.26
CA GLY A 125 -15.58 8.41 14.20
C GLY A 125 -16.67 7.98 13.24
N ASN A 126 -17.84 8.59 13.37
CA ASN A 126 -19.03 8.24 12.57
C ASN A 126 -19.34 9.26 11.46
N CYS A 127 -18.52 10.29 11.30
CA CYS A 127 -18.68 11.23 10.20
C CYS A 127 -18.08 10.66 8.89
N PRO A 128 -18.54 11.11 7.72
CA PRO A 128 -18.05 10.64 6.41
C PRO A 128 -16.53 10.74 6.25
N GLU A 129 -15.89 11.76 6.83
CA GLU A 129 -14.43 11.88 6.87
C GLU A 129 -13.78 10.75 7.65
N ALA A 130 -14.24 10.50 8.88
CA ALA A 130 -13.65 9.49 9.73
C ALA A 130 -13.77 8.09 9.11
N LEU A 131 -14.94 7.77 8.54
CA LEU A 131 -15.18 6.52 7.83
C LEU A 131 -14.24 6.37 6.63
N ARG A 132 -14.06 7.44 5.83
CA ARG A 132 -13.18 7.38 4.66
C ARG A 132 -11.71 7.22 5.05
N VAL A 133 -11.23 7.96 6.05
CA VAL A 133 -9.85 7.84 6.53
C VAL A 133 -9.59 6.46 7.12
N ALA A 134 -10.53 5.92 7.89
CA ALA A 134 -10.44 4.56 8.42
C ALA A 134 -10.36 3.51 7.30
N GLN A 135 -11.19 3.63 6.26
CA GLN A 135 -11.12 2.74 5.07
C GLN A 135 -9.77 2.82 4.36
N MET A 136 -9.22 4.03 4.21
CA MET A 136 -7.92 4.23 3.56
C MET A 136 -6.79 3.59 4.37
N LEU A 137 -6.80 3.75 5.70
CA LEU A 137 -5.84 3.09 6.59
C LEU A 137 -5.97 1.57 6.54
N ALA A 138 -7.19 1.03 6.60
CA ALA A 138 -7.43 -0.40 6.49
C ALA A 138 -6.93 -0.98 5.15
N ARG A 139 -7.18 -0.28 4.04
CA ARG A 139 -6.66 -0.69 2.74
C ARG A 139 -5.13 -0.61 2.68
N GLY A 140 -4.54 0.42 3.28
CA GLY A 140 -3.10 0.56 3.40
C GLY A 140 -2.47 -0.58 4.21
N GLN A 141 -3.08 -0.98 5.33
CA GLN A 141 -2.63 -2.11 6.14
C GLN A 141 -2.71 -3.43 5.36
N GLN A 142 -3.81 -3.66 4.64
CA GLN A 142 -3.92 -4.83 3.76
C GLN A 142 -2.78 -4.87 2.72
N GLN A 143 -2.52 -3.75 2.04
CA GLN A 143 -1.44 -3.68 1.05
C GLN A 143 -0.06 -3.83 1.69
N PHE A 144 0.14 -3.32 2.91
CA PHE A 144 1.36 -3.54 3.67
C PHE A 144 1.60 -5.04 3.94
N ASP A 145 0.57 -5.77 4.35
CA ASP A 145 0.67 -7.21 4.57
C ASP A 145 1.00 -7.95 3.27
N GLU A 146 0.37 -7.54 2.14
CA GLU A 146 0.67 -8.08 0.81
C GLU A 146 2.14 -7.84 0.42
N ILE A 147 2.64 -6.61 0.57
CA ILE A 147 4.04 -6.24 0.30
C ILE A 147 5.00 -7.10 1.11
N CYS A 148 4.72 -7.28 2.40
CA CYS A 148 5.60 -8.07 3.26
C CYS A 148 5.65 -9.56 2.87
N ASN A 149 4.66 -10.05 2.12
CA ASN A 149 4.58 -11.43 1.66
C ASN A 149 5.18 -11.63 0.25
N LEU A 150 5.66 -10.57 -0.41
CA LEU A 150 6.38 -10.68 -1.68
C LEU A 150 7.78 -11.26 -1.45
N ASP A 151 8.21 -12.13 -2.36
CA ASP A 151 9.51 -12.81 -2.31
C ASP A 151 10.66 -11.81 -2.39
N MET A 152 10.47 -10.69 -3.10
CA MET A 152 11.43 -9.57 -3.17
C MET A 152 11.88 -9.09 -1.79
N LEU A 153 10.95 -8.98 -0.83
CA LEU A 153 11.21 -8.50 0.52
C LEU A 153 11.40 -9.63 1.52
N ASN A 154 10.97 -10.85 1.18
CA ASN A 154 11.17 -12.05 1.97
C ASN A 154 12.00 -13.12 1.20
N PRO A 155 13.25 -12.84 0.80
CA PRO A 155 14.01 -13.75 -0.06
C PRO A 155 14.42 -15.07 0.62
N ILE A 156 14.05 -15.29 1.88
CA ILE A 156 14.51 -16.43 2.69
C ILE A 156 13.32 -17.11 3.39
N ASP A 157 12.51 -17.77 2.57
CA ASP A 157 12.03 -19.14 2.83
C ASP A 157 12.29 -20.07 1.62
N ALA A 158 12.59 -19.53 0.43
CA ALA A 158 12.90 -20.31 -0.79
C ALA A 158 14.25 -21.07 -0.73
N LEU A 159 15.18 -20.69 0.16
CA LEU A 159 16.46 -21.37 0.36
C LEU A 159 16.45 -22.38 1.52
N ALA A 160 15.29 -22.59 2.16
CA ALA A 160 15.12 -23.50 3.29
C ALA A 160 14.49 -24.86 2.92
N THR A 161 14.58 -25.29 1.66
CA THR A 161 14.43 -26.70 1.27
C THR A 161 15.81 -27.34 1.10
N PRO A 162 16.35 -28.01 2.13
CA PRO A 162 17.49 -28.89 1.96
C PRO A 162 16.99 -30.25 1.44
N GLU A 163 16.51 -30.33 0.20
CA GLU A 163 16.28 -31.63 -0.45
C GLU A 163 16.88 -31.70 -1.87
N ALA A 164 18.04 -32.35 -1.91
CA ALA A 164 18.52 -33.24 -2.97
C ALA A 164 18.99 -32.66 -4.32
N PHE A 165 20.10 -31.90 -4.30
CA PHE A 165 21.12 -32.09 -5.35
C PHE A 165 21.93 -33.35 -5.04
N SER A 166 21.36 -34.52 -5.35
CA SER A 166 22.08 -35.79 -5.39
C SER A 166 21.85 -36.43 -6.76
N GLY A 167 22.88 -36.41 -7.60
CA GLY A 167 22.95 -37.25 -8.79
C GLY A 167 23.40 -36.56 -10.06
N TYR A 168 24.60 -35.96 -10.07
CA TYR A 168 25.36 -35.83 -11.32
C TYR A 168 26.46 -36.89 -11.29
N GLU A 169 26.24 -38.04 -11.94
CA GLU A 169 27.34 -38.94 -12.27
C GLU A 169 27.97 -38.48 -13.59
N PRO A 170 29.31 -38.32 -13.65
CA PRO A 170 29.98 -38.01 -14.90
C PRO A 170 30.05 -39.26 -15.79
N PHE A 171 29.84 -39.04 -17.09
CA PHE A 171 30.08 -39.99 -18.17
C PHE A 171 31.39 -40.77 -17.98
N ALA A 172 31.30 -42.10 -17.89
CA ALA A 172 32.40 -43.01 -18.16
C ALA A 172 32.27 -43.53 -19.59
N ALA A 173 33.36 -43.45 -20.34
CA ALA A 173 33.52 -43.85 -21.74
C ALA A 173 33.52 -45.37 -21.95
#